data_AF-A0A7J2JKU7-F1
#
_entry.id   AF-A0A7J2JKU7-F1
#
_cell.length_a   1.000
_cell.length_b   1.000
_cell.length_c   1.000
_cell.angle_alpha   90.00
_cell.angle_beta   90.00
_cell.angle_gamma   90.00
#
_symmetry.space_group_name_H-M   'P 1'
#
loop_
_entity.id
_entity.type
_entity.pdbx_description
1 polymer ?
#
loop_
_entity_poly.entity_id
_entity_poly.type
_entity_poly.pdbx_seq_one_letter_code
_entity_poly.pdbx_strand_id
1 'polypeptide(L)'
;MKFKIDIRKSVSENAEFYYKESKKAKHKAEGAKKALKDTREKIDKLKREREVSVVEHVPYKKKIKTKKWYEKFHWFYSSDNFLVVGGKDATTNEILIKKYLEKHDMVFHADIHGAPFFVIKNPDRKEIPEDTLREAADAAASYSKAWKLGLGGCDVYYVSSEQVSKKAPSGEYLGKGAFMIHGKKRWFRNTKLEIGIGFRIDDEVEVIGGPVSSVEANSDYSVKIVPGGKKSGELAKEIKELIMKKSKNEYAEKIKKIRLEEIQKRIPGGKGRILG
;
A
#
# COMPACT_ATOMS: atom_id res chain seq x y z
N MET A 1 75.80 15.72 -3.78
CA MET A 1 75.49 15.22 -2.43
C MET A 1 76.52 15.81 -1.47
N LYS A 2 76.11 16.52 -0.41
CA LYS A 2 77.03 17.16 0.56
C LYS A 2 76.88 16.45 1.90
N PHE A 3 77.99 15.99 2.49
CA PHE A 3 77.99 15.29 3.78
C PHE A 3 78.59 16.19 4.86
N LYS A 4 78.02 16.16 6.06
CA LYS A 4 78.61 16.82 7.24
C LYS A 4 79.60 15.86 7.89
N ILE A 5 80.87 16.22 7.94
CA ILE A 5 81.93 15.37 8.50
C ILE A 5 82.24 15.87 9.92
N ASP A 6 82.32 14.96 10.89
CA ASP A 6 82.84 15.30 12.22
C ASP A 6 84.37 15.27 12.17
N ILE A 7 84.99 16.45 12.31
CA ILE A 7 86.44 16.64 12.25
C ILE A 7 87.19 15.95 13.40
N ARG A 8 86.48 15.52 14.46
CA ARG A 8 87.05 14.78 15.59
C ARG A 8 87.15 13.27 15.33
N LYS A 9 86.69 12.80 14.16
CA LYS A 9 86.71 11.40 13.76
C LYS A 9 87.53 11.25 12.48
N SER A 10 88.14 10.08 12.30
CA SER A 10 88.83 9.74 11.06
C SER A 10 87.86 9.68 9.87
N VAL A 11 88.41 9.75 8.66
CA VAL A 11 87.63 9.65 7.41
C VAL A 11 86.87 8.31 7.37
N SER A 12 87.52 7.22 7.80
CA SER A 12 86.93 5.88 7.87
C SER A 12 85.77 5.82 8.86
N GLU A 13 85.90 6.44 10.05
CA GLU A 13 84.83 6.46 11.05
C GLU A 13 83.61 7.27 10.60
N ASN A 14 83.83 8.39 9.90
CA ASN A 14 82.75 9.17 9.30
C ASN A 14 82.04 8.37 8.18
N ALA A 15 82.80 7.69 7.33
CA ALA A 15 82.24 6.83 6.28
C ALA A 15 81.42 5.67 6.88
N GLU A 16 81.92 5.04 7.93
CA GLU A 16 81.23 3.94 8.62
C GLU A 16 79.93 4.42 9.30
N PHE A 17 79.92 5.63 9.87
CA PHE A 17 78.70 6.24 10.43
C PHE A 17 77.62 6.40 9.36
N TYR A 18 77.94 7.01 8.21
CA TYR A 18 76.98 7.19 7.12
C TYR A 18 76.53 5.86 6.50
N TYR A 19 77.43 4.87 6.43
CA TYR A 19 77.09 3.53 6.00
C TYR A 19 76.10 2.83 6.95
N LYS A 20 76.32 2.93 8.27
CA LYS A 20 75.42 2.41 9.30
C LYS A 20 74.05 3.09 9.26
N GLU A 21 74.00 4.40 9.11
CA GLU A 21 72.73 5.15 9.01
C GLU A 21 71.97 4.81 7.72
N SER A 22 72.67 4.69 6.59
CA SER A 22 72.07 4.23 5.33
C SER A 22 71.46 2.83 5.46
N LYS A 23 72.18 1.89 6.10
CA LYS A 23 71.69 0.53 6.35
C LYS A 23 70.45 0.52 7.27
N LYS A 24 70.43 1.33 8.33
CA LYS A 24 69.26 1.50 9.21
C LYS A 24 68.07 2.11 8.48
N ALA A 25 68.30 3.15 7.69
CA ALA A 25 67.25 3.81 6.90
C ALA A 25 66.64 2.84 5.88
N LYS A 26 67.47 2.03 5.20
CA LYS A 26 67.02 0.98 4.27
C LYS A 26 66.17 -0.07 4.97
N HIS A 27 66.61 -0.58 6.12
CA HIS A 27 65.85 -1.56 6.90
C HIS A 27 64.49 -1.00 7.38
N LYS A 28 64.46 0.26 7.84
CA LYS A 28 63.21 0.95 8.21
C LYS A 28 62.28 1.13 7.01
N ALA A 29 62.81 1.47 5.84
CA ALA A 29 62.03 1.62 4.61
C ALA A 29 61.42 0.28 4.14
N GLU A 30 62.16 -0.82 4.27
CA GLU A 30 61.65 -2.17 3.97
C GLU A 30 60.53 -2.58 4.94
N GLY A 31 60.70 -2.32 6.24
CA GLY A 31 59.64 -2.54 7.23
C GLY A 31 58.37 -1.73 6.96
N ALA A 32 58.52 -0.44 6.61
CA ALA A 32 57.41 0.43 6.26
C ALA A 32 56.67 -0.02 4.98
N LYS A 33 57.41 -0.50 3.97
CA LYS A 33 56.81 -1.07 2.75
C LYS A 33 56.00 -2.33 3.04
N LYS A 34 56.50 -3.20 3.93
CA LYS A 34 55.78 -4.42 4.34
C LYS A 34 54.49 -4.06 5.09
N ALA A 35 54.56 -3.15 6.06
CA ALA A 35 53.38 -2.68 6.80
C ALA A 35 52.33 -2.03 5.87
N LEU A 36 52.76 -1.27 4.86
CA LEU A 36 51.86 -0.69 3.84
C LEU A 36 51.16 -1.77 3.01
N LYS A 37 51.89 -2.83 2.62
CA LYS A 37 51.32 -3.96 1.86
C LYS A 37 50.27 -4.69 2.71
N ASP A 38 50.61 -5.05 3.94
CA ASP A 38 49.71 -5.75 4.87
C ASP A 38 48.45 -4.91 5.16
N THR A 39 48.60 -3.59 5.31
CA THR A 39 47.47 -2.67 5.50
C THR A 39 46.58 -2.60 4.26
N ARG A 40 47.15 -2.56 3.05
CA ARG A 40 46.38 -2.56 1.80
C ARG A 40 45.61 -3.86 1.61
N GLU A 41 46.23 -5.00 1.85
CA GLU A 41 45.58 -6.31 1.77
C GLU A 41 44.42 -6.42 2.78
N LYS A 42 44.60 -5.87 3.99
CA LYS A 42 43.53 -5.82 5.00
C LYS A 42 42.38 -4.91 4.61
N ILE A 43 42.66 -3.75 4.00
CA ILE A 43 41.65 -2.85 3.44
C ILE A 43 40.85 -3.55 2.33
N ASP A 44 41.52 -4.24 1.41
CA ASP A 44 40.84 -4.95 0.32
C ASP A 44 40.02 -6.14 0.81
N LYS A 45 40.51 -6.88 1.81
CA LYS A 45 39.73 -7.93 2.46
C LYS A 45 38.46 -7.36 3.12
N LEU A 46 38.59 -6.29 3.89
CA LEU A 46 37.45 -5.61 4.53
C LEU A 46 36.48 -5.02 3.50
N LYS A 47 36.95 -4.53 2.35
CA LYS A 47 36.08 -4.08 1.25
C LYS A 47 35.29 -5.22 0.64
N ARG A 48 35.91 -6.37 0.38
CA ARG A 48 35.21 -7.56 -0.14
C ARG A 48 34.19 -8.09 0.87
N GLU A 49 34.55 -8.16 2.15
CA GLU A 49 33.60 -8.51 3.22
C GLU A 49 32.44 -7.51 3.32
N ARG A 50 32.70 -6.22 3.08
CA ARG A 50 31.67 -5.17 3.03
C ARG A 50 30.78 -5.29 1.79
N GLU A 51 31.33 -5.62 0.62
CA GLU A 51 30.54 -5.84 -0.60
C GLU A 51 29.62 -7.06 -0.46
N VAL A 52 30.11 -8.16 0.11
CA VAL A 52 29.29 -9.37 0.36
C VAL A 52 28.20 -9.10 1.41
N SER A 53 28.53 -8.38 2.49
CA SER A 53 27.54 -8.02 3.53
C SER A 53 26.53 -6.94 3.10
N VAL A 54 26.89 -6.04 2.18
CA VAL A 54 25.94 -5.06 1.60
C VAL A 54 24.95 -5.74 0.65
N VAL A 55 25.30 -6.87 0.01
CA VAL A 55 24.35 -7.66 -0.79
C VAL A 55 23.40 -8.46 0.09
N GLU A 56 23.85 -8.99 1.25
CA GLU A 56 23.01 -9.80 2.15
C GLU A 56 22.24 -8.99 3.21
N HIS A 57 22.69 -7.78 3.57
CA HIS A 57 22.11 -6.97 4.65
C HIS A 57 21.91 -5.51 4.24
N VAL A 58 21.30 -5.24 3.09
CA VAL A 58 20.51 -4.01 3.00
C VAL A 58 19.29 -4.24 3.90
N PRO A 59 19.17 -3.64 5.09
CA PRO A 59 17.89 -3.64 5.78
C PRO A 59 16.91 -3.02 4.79
N TYR A 60 15.96 -3.81 4.31
CA TYR A 60 14.85 -3.35 3.49
C TYR A 60 14.19 -2.22 4.26
N LYS A 61 14.59 -0.99 3.97
CA LYS A 61 13.87 0.20 4.40
C LYS A 61 12.52 0.03 3.73
N LYS A 62 11.54 -0.52 4.46
CA LYS A 62 10.13 -0.45 4.10
C LYS A 62 9.95 0.98 3.58
N LYS A 63 9.74 1.13 2.27
CA LYS A 63 9.36 2.43 1.71
C LYS A 63 8.17 2.84 2.57
N ILE A 64 8.33 3.88 3.39
CA ILE A 64 7.22 4.40 4.17
C ILE A 64 6.30 5.00 3.11
N LYS A 65 5.41 4.18 2.55
CA LYS A 65 4.37 4.65 1.64
C LYS A 65 3.61 5.70 2.43
N THR A 66 3.67 6.93 1.97
CA THR A 66 2.87 8.02 2.52
C THR A 66 1.43 7.58 2.38
N LYS A 67 0.75 7.37 3.51
CA LYS A 67 -0.63 6.90 3.52
C LYS A 67 -1.47 7.88 2.71
N LYS A 68 -2.13 7.38 1.67
CA LYS A 68 -3.02 8.22 0.87
C LYS A 68 -4.21 8.62 1.73
N TRP A 69 -4.72 9.84 1.54
CA TRP A 69 -5.79 10.40 2.38
C TRP A 69 -7.04 9.52 2.44
N TYR A 70 -7.29 8.76 1.36
CA TYR A 70 -8.46 7.92 1.20
C TYR A 70 -8.37 6.56 1.88
N GLU A 71 -7.18 6.13 2.34
CA GLU A 71 -6.98 4.80 2.93
C GLU A 71 -7.77 4.57 4.24
N LYS A 72 -8.19 5.65 4.89
CA LYS A 72 -9.08 5.60 6.06
C LYS A 72 -10.51 5.17 5.71
N PHE A 73 -10.94 5.30 4.45
CA PHE A 73 -12.26 4.93 3.96
C PHE A 73 -12.29 3.52 3.35
N HIS A 74 -13.46 3.03 2.94
CA HIS A 74 -13.53 2.04 1.88
C HIS A 74 -13.08 2.71 0.59
N TRP A 75 -12.27 2.03 -0.22
CA TRP A 75 -11.76 2.60 -1.44
C TRP A 75 -11.35 1.51 -2.43
N PHE A 76 -11.49 1.82 -3.70
CA PHE A 76 -10.99 1.02 -4.82
C PHE A 76 -10.79 1.92 -6.05
N TYR A 77 -10.08 1.41 -7.06
CA TYR A 77 -10.06 2.01 -8.39
C TYR A 77 -11.01 1.21 -9.29
N SER A 78 -11.87 1.88 -10.04
CA SER A 78 -12.73 1.21 -11.02
C SER A 78 -11.89 0.53 -12.12
N SER A 79 -12.54 -0.32 -12.92
CA SER A 79 -11.92 -0.86 -14.15
C SER A 79 -11.39 0.25 -15.08
N ASP A 80 -12.07 1.41 -15.09
CA ASP A 80 -11.70 2.58 -15.89
C ASP A 80 -10.78 3.57 -15.13
N ASN A 81 -10.16 3.13 -14.04
CA ASN A 81 -9.18 3.88 -13.25
C ASN A 81 -9.72 5.16 -12.56
N PHE A 82 -11.01 5.20 -12.23
CA PHE A 82 -11.58 6.22 -11.34
C PHE A 82 -11.41 5.80 -9.89
N LEU A 83 -11.00 6.73 -9.03
CA LEU A 83 -10.98 6.50 -7.60
C LEU A 83 -12.40 6.54 -7.04
N VAL A 84 -12.83 5.48 -6.39
CA VAL A 84 -14.12 5.40 -5.68
C VAL A 84 -13.86 5.27 -4.19
N VAL A 85 -14.52 6.10 -3.38
CA VAL A 85 -14.31 6.20 -1.93
C VAL A 85 -15.65 6.13 -1.20
N GLY A 86 -15.76 5.33 -0.14
CA GLY A 86 -16.98 5.21 0.66
C GLY A 86 -16.73 5.20 2.16
N GLY A 87 -17.61 5.80 2.95
CA GLY A 87 -17.43 5.82 4.41
C GLY A 87 -17.61 4.43 5.03
N LYS A 88 -16.87 4.17 6.11
CA LYS A 88 -16.94 2.91 6.89
C LYS A 88 -18.01 2.95 7.98
N ASP A 89 -18.36 4.16 8.41
CA ASP A 89 -19.28 4.48 9.49
C ASP A 89 -19.86 5.89 9.30
N ALA A 90 -20.78 6.29 10.17
CA ALA A 90 -21.41 7.61 10.11
C ALA A 90 -20.40 8.78 10.20
N THR A 91 -19.32 8.63 10.98
CA THR A 91 -18.32 9.69 11.15
C THR A 91 -17.50 9.87 9.88
N THR A 92 -17.05 8.78 9.27
CA THR A 92 -16.30 8.78 8.02
C THR A 92 -17.19 9.19 6.84
N ASN A 93 -18.47 8.79 6.80
CA ASN A 93 -19.43 9.32 5.83
C ASN A 93 -19.50 10.85 5.90
N GLU A 94 -19.60 11.41 7.11
CA GLU A 94 -19.61 12.86 7.27
C GLU A 94 -18.34 13.51 6.78
N ILE A 95 -17.18 12.96 7.13
CA ILE A 95 -15.89 13.49 6.69
C ILE A 95 -15.80 13.44 5.16
N LEU A 96 -16.20 12.33 4.53
CA LEU A 96 -16.18 12.16 3.09
C LEU A 96 -17.01 13.24 2.40
N ILE A 97 -18.29 13.37 2.75
CA ILE A 97 -19.20 14.34 2.12
C ILE A 97 -18.85 15.79 2.48
N LYS A 98 -18.47 16.06 3.74
CA LYS A 98 -18.19 17.44 4.18
C LYS A 98 -16.87 17.98 3.64
N LYS A 99 -15.81 17.16 3.63
CA LYS A 99 -14.43 17.61 3.33
C LYS A 99 -13.90 17.20 1.96
N TYR A 100 -14.38 16.09 1.39
CA TYR A 100 -13.77 15.50 0.20
C TYR A 100 -14.69 15.40 -1.01
N LEU A 101 -15.98 15.75 -0.87
CA LEU A 101 -16.89 15.87 -2.01
C LEU A 101 -16.61 17.16 -2.77
N GLU A 102 -16.31 17.04 -4.04
CA GLU A 102 -15.95 18.13 -4.94
C GLU A 102 -16.95 18.23 -6.10
N LYS A 103 -16.91 19.38 -6.78
CA LYS A 103 -17.70 19.61 -7.99
C LYS A 103 -17.36 18.55 -9.04
N HIS A 104 -18.37 17.99 -9.72
CA HIS A 104 -18.28 16.91 -10.72
C HIS A 104 -18.13 15.48 -10.19
N ASP A 105 -18.00 15.29 -8.88
CA ASP A 105 -18.12 13.96 -8.29
C ASP A 105 -19.55 13.41 -8.40
N MET A 106 -19.67 12.09 -8.39
CA MET A 106 -20.97 11.39 -8.34
C MET A 106 -21.11 10.67 -7.01
N VAL A 107 -22.25 10.86 -6.36
CA VAL A 107 -22.54 10.34 -5.01
C VAL A 107 -23.57 9.22 -5.10
N PHE A 108 -23.26 8.09 -4.47
CA PHE A 108 -24.03 6.86 -4.46
C PHE A 108 -24.48 6.53 -3.04
N HIS A 109 -25.68 5.99 -2.92
CA HIS A 109 -26.22 5.51 -1.65
C HIS A 109 -27.22 4.37 -1.92
N ALA A 110 -27.07 3.26 -1.20
CA ALA A 110 -28.04 2.17 -1.25
C ALA A 110 -29.34 2.59 -0.55
N ASP A 111 -30.49 2.24 -1.10
CA ASP A 111 -31.81 2.59 -0.55
C ASP A 111 -32.19 1.70 0.64
N ILE A 112 -31.33 1.73 1.66
CA ILE A 112 -31.48 1.03 2.91
C ILE A 112 -30.89 1.86 4.04
N HIS A 113 -31.59 1.88 5.17
CA HIS A 113 -31.16 2.66 6.33
C HIS A 113 -29.79 2.19 6.85
N GLY A 114 -28.89 3.15 7.07
CA GLY A 114 -27.52 2.89 7.52
C GLY A 114 -26.56 2.43 6.41
N ALA A 115 -26.90 2.63 5.14
CA ALA A 115 -25.95 2.47 4.06
C ALA A 115 -24.86 3.55 4.10
N PRO A 116 -23.63 3.22 3.68
CA PRO A 116 -22.59 4.22 3.48
C PRO A 116 -22.87 5.06 2.22
N PHE A 117 -22.33 6.29 2.21
CA PHE A 117 -22.18 7.03 0.96
C PHE A 117 -20.91 6.60 0.26
N PHE A 118 -20.99 6.38 -1.04
CA PHE A 118 -19.85 6.21 -1.94
C PHE A 118 -19.76 7.39 -2.90
N VAL A 119 -18.53 7.75 -3.28
CA VAL A 119 -18.24 8.89 -4.14
C VAL A 119 -17.24 8.47 -5.21
N ILE A 120 -17.61 8.64 -6.47
CA ILE A 120 -16.67 8.57 -7.59
C ILE A 120 -15.98 9.93 -7.68
N LYS A 121 -14.65 9.94 -7.56
CA LYS A 121 -13.83 11.14 -7.66
C LYS A 121 -13.57 11.47 -9.13
N ASN A 122 -13.93 12.67 -9.56
CA ASN A 122 -13.80 13.11 -10.95
C ASN A 122 -13.18 14.51 -11.10
N PRO A 123 -11.93 14.73 -10.64
CA PRO A 123 -11.27 16.03 -10.71
C PRO A 123 -11.03 16.50 -12.15
N ASP A 124 -10.82 15.55 -13.07
CA ASP A 124 -10.53 15.81 -14.48
C ASP A 124 -11.79 16.06 -15.33
N ARG A 125 -12.99 15.96 -14.73
CA ARG A 125 -14.29 16.14 -15.41
C ARG A 125 -14.48 15.23 -16.63
N LYS A 126 -13.94 14.02 -16.55
CA LYS A 126 -14.11 13.00 -17.59
C LYS A 126 -15.55 12.50 -17.57
N GLU A 127 -16.02 12.02 -18.72
CA GLU A 127 -17.23 11.21 -18.78
C GLU A 127 -16.97 9.93 -17.96
N ILE A 128 -17.90 9.62 -17.05
CA ILE A 128 -17.79 8.43 -16.19
C ILE A 128 -18.49 7.28 -16.93
N PRO A 129 -17.77 6.22 -17.33
CA PRO A 129 -18.36 5.08 -18.03
C PRO A 129 -19.43 4.36 -17.20
N GLU A 130 -20.38 3.69 -17.87
CA GLU A 130 -21.46 2.96 -17.19
C GLU A 130 -20.92 1.87 -16.25
N ASP A 131 -19.85 1.19 -16.64
CA ASP A 131 -19.20 0.15 -15.82
C ASP A 131 -18.68 0.74 -14.51
N THR A 132 -17.99 1.89 -14.54
CA THR A 132 -17.58 2.60 -13.33
C THR A 132 -18.78 3.04 -12.46
N LEU A 133 -19.90 3.47 -13.05
CA LEU A 133 -21.11 3.80 -12.29
C LEU A 133 -21.71 2.54 -11.62
N ARG A 134 -21.75 1.42 -12.34
CA ARG A 134 -22.24 0.13 -11.85
C ARG A 134 -21.37 -0.41 -10.73
N GLU A 135 -20.04 -0.33 -10.87
CA GLU A 135 -19.09 -0.69 -9.84
C GLU A 135 -19.29 0.13 -8.55
N ALA A 136 -19.46 1.44 -8.66
CA ALA A 136 -19.78 2.26 -7.49
C ALA A 136 -21.12 1.87 -6.84
N ALA A 137 -22.11 1.48 -7.65
CA ALA A 137 -23.38 0.98 -7.15
C ALA A 137 -23.24 -0.38 -6.42
N ASP A 138 -22.51 -1.33 -7.01
CA ASP A 138 -22.23 -2.63 -6.41
C ASP A 138 -21.51 -2.49 -5.06
N ALA A 139 -20.57 -1.55 -4.97
CA ALA A 139 -19.90 -1.23 -3.71
C ALA A 139 -20.87 -0.62 -2.70
N ALA A 140 -21.68 0.36 -3.10
CA ALA A 140 -22.66 0.98 -2.21
C ALA A 140 -23.68 -0.06 -1.67
N ALA A 141 -24.14 -0.98 -2.53
CA ALA A 141 -25.01 -2.08 -2.14
C ALA A 141 -24.32 -3.05 -1.16
N SER A 142 -23.14 -3.55 -1.54
CA SER A 142 -22.45 -4.63 -0.83
C SER A 142 -21.83 -4.21 0.49
N TYR A 143 -21.41 -2.96 0.64
CA TYR A 143 -20.92 -2.43 1.94
C TYR A 143 -22.06 -1.87 2.82
N SER A 144 -23.31 -1.93 2.36
CA SER A 144 -24.47 -1.50 3.15
C SER A 144 -24.92 -2.53 4.17
N LYS A 145 -25.96 -2.16 4.93
CA LYS A 145 -26.65 -3.07 5.85
C LYS A 145 -27.29 -4.27 5.14
N ALA A 146 -27.54 -4.20 3.83
CA ALA A 146 -28.10 -5.30 3.04
C ALA A 146 -27.24 -6.57 3.15
N TRP A 147 -25.91 -6.41 3.21
CA TRP A 147 -24.97 -7.53 3.39
C TRP A 147 -25.16 -8.22 4.73
N LYS A 148 -25.26 -7.44 5.82
CA LYS A 148 -25.49 -7.97 7.18
C LYS A 148 -26.81 -8.71 7.30
N LEU A 149 -27.82 -8.26 6.56
CA LEU A 149 -29.15 -8.85 6.51
C LEU A 149 -29.25 -10.06 5.56
N GLY A 150 -28.20 -10.33 4.77
CA GLY A 150 -28.19 -11.45 3.84
C GLY A 150 -29.19 -11.31 2.69
N LEU A 151 -29.49 -10.07 2.27
CA LEU A 151 -30.42 -9.84 1.15
C LEU A 151 -29.81 -10.32 -0.18
N GLY A 152 -30.65 -10.68 -1.14
CA GLY A 152 -30.19 -11.04 -2.49
C GLY A 152 -29.66 -9.85 -3.31
N GLY A 153 -30.12 -8.64 -2.97
CA GLY A 153 -29.74 -7.39 -3.61
C GLY A 153 -30.43 -6.21 -2.95
N CYS A 154 -30.08 -4.99 -3.36
CA CYS A 154 -30.81 -3.77 -3.01
C CYS A 154 -30.75 -2.72 -4.12
N ASP A 155 -31.68 -1.77 -4.06
CA ASP A 155 -31.67 -0.64 -4.98
C ASP A 155 -30.60 0.36 -4.54
N VAL A 156 -29.93 0.97 -5.52
CA VAL A 156 -28.93 2.01 -5.29
C VAL A 156 -29.28 3.19 -6.17
N TYR A 157 -29.22 4.39 -5.60
CA TYR A 157 -29.31 5.61 -6.40
C TYR A 157 -28.00 6.35 -6.42
N TYR A 158 -27.83 7.16 -7.46
CA TYR A 158 -26.78 8.14 -7.54
C TYR A 158 -27.29 9.51 -7.98
N VAL A 159 -26.54 10.54 -7.57
CA VAL A 159 -26.81 11.95 -7.83
C VAL A 159 -25.50 12.71 -8.00
N SER A 160 -25.56 13.90 -8.60
CA SER A 160 -24.38 14.78 -8.67
C SER A 160 -24.05 15.38 -7.31
N SER A 161 -22.80 15.83 -7.15
CA SER A 161 -22.33 16.48 -5.93
C SER A 161 -23.20 17.67 -5.45
N GLU A 162 -23.77 18.42 -6.39
CA GLU A 162 -24.59 19.62 -6.16
C GLU A 162 -25.98 19.28 -5.60
N GLN A 163 -26.45 18.05 -5.79
CA GLN A 163 -27.71 17.57 -5.26
C GLN A 163 -27.62 17.19 -3.77
N VAL A 164 -26.40 17.14 -3.21
CA VAL A 164 -26.17 16.73 -1.82
C VAL A 164 -26.06 17.94 -0.90
N SER A 165 -27.07 18.15 -0.06
CA SER A 165 -27.08 19.19 0.95
C SER A 165 -26.66 18.67 2.33
N LYS A 166 -25.77 19.44 2.96
CA LYS A 166 -25.23 19.21 4.32
C LYS A 166 -26.14 19.79 5.42
N LYS A 167 -27.22 20.49 5.04
CA LYS A 167 -28.14 21.17 5.95
C LYS A 167 -29.48 20.44 5.98
N ALA A 168 -30.07 20.36 7.16
CA ALA A 168 -31.44 19.89 7.32
C ALA A 168 -32.41 20.94 6.75
N PRO A 169 -33.62 20.53 6.32
CA PRO A 169 -34.72 21.45 6.10
C PRO A 169 -35.01 22.27 7.37
N SER A 170 -35.56 23.48 7.19
CA SER A 170 -35.90 24.36 8.30
C SER A 170 -36.85 23.65 9.28
N GLY A 171 -36.42 23.53 10.54
CA GLY A 171 -37.22 22.92 11.62
C GLY A 171 -36.97 21.43 11.86
N GLU A 172 -36.16 20.75 11.05
CA GLU A 172 -35.82 19.33 11.23
C GLU A 172 -34.36 19.13 11.64
N TYR A 173 -34.06 18.00 12.29
CA TYR A 173 -32.71 17.58 12.63
C TYR A 173 -32.25 16.43 11.74
N LEU A 174 -31.11 16.59 11.06
CA LEU A 174 -30.45 15.48 10.37
C LEU A 174 -29.64 14.67 11.38
N GLY A 175 -29.93 13.37 11.46
CA GLY A 175 -29.09 12.44 12.19
C GLY A 175 -27.64 12.45 11.69
N LYS A 176 -26.69 12.11 12.58
CA LYS A 176 -25.26 12.04 12.25
C LYS A 176 -25.03 11.13 11.02
N GLY A 177 -24.35 11.65 10.01
CA GLY A 177 -24.10 10.94 8.74
C GLY A 177 -25.23 10.96 7.71
N ALA A 178 -26.36 11.60 7.99
CA ALA A 178 -27.44 11.80 7.03
C ALA A 178 -27.24 13.09 6.22
N PHE A 179 -27.64 13.05 4.94
CA PHE A 179 -27.56 14.17 4.00
C PHE A 179 -28.84 14.28 3.20
N MET A 180 -29.27 15.51 2.91
CA MET A 180 -30.44 15.75 2.07
C MET A 180 -30.06 15.62 0.61
N ILE A 181 -30.88 14.90 -0.16
CA ILE A 181 -30.71 14.73 -1.59
C ILE A 181 -31.84 15.46 -2.32
N HIS A 182 -31.50 16.41 -3.17
CA HIS A 182 -32.45 17.20 -3.93
C HIS A 182 -32.52 16.76 -5.40
N GLY A 183 -33.67 16.99 -6.05
CA GLY A 183 -33.85 16.73 -7.47
C GLY A 183 -33.97 15.24 -7.84
N LYS A 184 -33.75 14.93 -9.13
CA LYS A 184 -33.98 13.60 -9.68
C LYS A 184 -32.84 12.64 -9.30
N LYS A 185 -33.20 11.48 -8.77
CA LYS A 185 -32.31 10.34 -8.53
C LYS A 185 -32.23 9.45 -9.78
N ARG A 186 -31.03 8.94 -10.07
CA ARG A 186 -30.82 7.87 -11.07
C ARG A 186 -30.59 6.55 -10.33
N TRP A 187 -31.10 5.45 -10.86
CA TRP A 187 -31.26 4.20 -10.10
C TRP A 187 -30.60 3.02 -10.79
N PHE A 188 -29.91 2.21 -10.00
CA PHE A 188 -29.58 0.82 -10.26
C PHE A 188 -30.53 -0.04 -9.43
N ARG A 189 -31.36 -0.84 -10.10
CA ARG A 189 -32.36 -1.69 -9.45
C ARG A 189 -31.81 -3.08 -9.20
N ASN A 190 -32.16 -3.65 -8.04
CA ASN A 190 -31.78 -5.00 -7.64
C ASN A 190 -30.26 -5.29 -7.80
N THR A 191 -29.45 -4.36 -7.30
CA THR A 191 -27.99 -4.47 -7.33
C THR A 191 -27.55 -5.63 -6.45
N LYS A 192 -26.82 -6.60 -7.02
CA LYS A 192 -26.42 -7.81 -6.30
C LYS A 192 -25.40 -7.49 -5.21
N LEU A 193 -25.39 -8.31 -4.17
CA LEU A 193 -24.42 -8.19 -3.08
C LEU A 193 -23.23 -9.13 -3.34
N GLU A 194 -22.27 -8.65 -4.12
CA GLU A 194 -21.05 -9.38 -4.46
C GLU A 194 -19.86 -8.44 -4.38
N ILE A 195 -18.75 -8.91 -3.80
CA ILE A 195 -17.49 -8.18 -3.85
C ILE A 195 -16.32 -9.10 -4.21
N GLY A 196 -15.30 -8.53 -4.84
CA GLY A 196 -14.01 -9.17 -5.01
C GLY A 196 -13.06 -8.86 -3.86
N ILE A 197 -12.20 -9.83 -3.54
CA ILE A 197 -11.00 -9.63 -2.73
C ILE A 197 -9.81 -10.06 -3.58
N GLY A 198 -8.95 -9.10 -3.92
CA GLY A 198 -7.84 -9.27 -4.84
C GLY A 198 -6.48 -9.06 -4.19
N PHE A 199 -5.47 -9.71 -4.76
CA PHE A 199 -4.07 -9.61 -4.37
C PHE A 199 -3.31 -9.15 -5.61
N ARG A 200 -2.89 -7.88 -5.61
CA ARG A 200 -2.00 -7.33 -6.63
C ARG A 200 -0.55 -7.53 -6.20
N ILE A 201 0.28 -8.05 -7.09
CA ILE A 201 1.65 -8.43 -6.83
C ILE A 201 2.58 -7.54 -7.65
N ASP A 202 3.12 -6.53 -6.97
CA ASP A 202 4.23 -5.72 -7.48
C ASP A 202 5.51 -6.10 -6.71
N ASP A 203 6.31 -5.11 -6.30
CA ASP A 203 7.39 -5.28 -5.32
C ASP A 203 6.86 -5.90 -4.00
N GLU A 204 5.68 -5.44 -3.57
CA GLU A 204 4.94 -5.91 -2.40
C GLU A 204 3.55 -6.37 -2.81
N VAL A 205 2.93 -7.24 -2.01
CA VAL A 205 1.55 -7.66 -2.26
C VAL A 205 0.57 -6.70 -1.61
N GLU A 206 -0.34 -6.15 -2.40
CA GLU A 206 -1.40 -5.26 -1.97
C GLU A 206 -2.76 -5.97 -1.99
N VAL A 207 -3.51 -5.87 -0.89
CA VAL A 207 -4.86 -6.41 -0.80
C VAL A 207 -5.88 -5.34 -1.19
N ILE A 208 -6.62 -5.63 -2.25
CA ILE A 208 -7.65 -4.79 -2.84
C ILE A 208 -9.01 -5.43 -2.55
N GLY A 209 -10.02 -4.62 -2.27
CA GLY A 209 -11.39 -5.10 -2.18
C GLY A 209 -12.35 -4.05 -2.71
N GLY A 210 -13.45 -4.51 -3.31
CA GLY A 210 -14.34 -3.68 -4.07
C GLY A 210 -15.26 -4.52 -4.96
N PRO A 211 -15.93 -3.90 -5.94
CA PRO A 211 -16.72 -4.61 -6.94
C PRO A 211 -15.89 -5.68 -7.65
N VAL A 212 -16.54 -6.77 -8.06
CA VAL A 212 -15.85 -7.94 -8.64
C VAL A 212 -15.04 -7.55 -9.87
N SER A 213 -15.66 -6.85 -10.83
CA SER A 213 -15.01 -6.43 -12.09
C SER A 213 -13.81 -5.53 -11.84
N SER A 214 -13.95 -4.54 -10.96
CA SER A 214 -12.86 -3.64 -10.54
C SER A 214 -11.70 -4.42 -9.94
N VAL A 215 -11.98 -5.38 -9.06
CA VAL A 215 -10.95 -6.17 -8.40
C VAL A 215 -10.25 -7.10 -9.39
N GLU A 216 -10.98 -7.75 -10.28
CA GLU A 216 -10.43 -8.61 -11.33
C GLU A 216 -9.54 -7.82 -12.30
N ALA A 217 -9.93 -6.59 -12.68
CA ALA A 217 -9.14 -5.72 -13.54
C ALA A 217 -7.84 -5.22 -12.87
N ASN A 218 -7.80 -5.17 -11.54
CA ASN A 218 -6.72 -4.53 -10.77
C ASN A 218 -5.88 -5.50 -9.92
N SER A 219 -6.04 -6.82 -10.07
CA SER A 219 -5.30 -7.81 -9.27
C SER A 219 -4.90 -9.05 -10.06
N ASP A 220 -3.79 -9.68 -9.66
CA ASP A 220 -3.27 -10.91 -10.27
C ASP A 220 -4.07 -12.14 -9.84
N TYR A 221 -4.56 -12.12 -8.60
CA TYR A 221 -5.39 -13.19 -8.04
C TYR A 221 -6.56 -12.59 -7.28
N SER A 222 -7.76 -13.10 -7.51
CA SER A 222 -8.96 -12.65 -6.83
C SER A 222 -9.84 -13.82 -6.40
N VAL A 223 -10.72 -13.52 -5.45
CA VAL A 223 -11.87 -14.35 -5.10
C VAL A 223 -13.11 -13.48 -5.01
N LYS A 224 -14.24 -14.05 -5.38
CA LYS A 224 -15.55 -13.44 -5.15
C LYS A 224 -16.10 -13.90 -3.81
N ILE A 225 -16.70 -12.99 -3.07
CA ILE A 225 -17.46 -13.29 -1.87
C ILE A 225 -18.86 -12.69 -1.95
N VAL A 226 -19.78 -13.34 -1.24
CA VAL A 226 -21.19 -12.96 -1.11
C VAL A 226 -21.63 -13.05 0.36
N PRO A 227 -22.79 -12.51 0.75
CA PRO A 227 -23.36 -12.75 2.07
C PRO A 227 -23.43 -14.24 2.40
N GLY A 228 -23.15 -14.59 3.66
CA GLY A 228 -23.01 -16.00 4.06
C GLY A 228 -22.88 -16.20 5.57
N GLY A 229 -22.31 -17.33 5.97
CA GLY A 229 -22.28 -17.77 7.38
C GLY A 229 -20.99 -17.49 8.15
N LYS A 230 -19.88 -17.21 7.46
CA LYS A 230 -18.55 -17.12 8.09
C LYS A 230 -18.24 -15.70 8.56
N LYS A 231 -17.63 -15.58 9.74
CA LYS A 231 -17.16 -14.27 10.26
C LYS A 231 -15.97 -13.78 9.42
N SER A 232 -15.75 -12.46 9.39
CA SER A 232 -14.69 -11.84 8.59
C SER A 232 -13.30 -12.45 8.84
N GLY A 233 -12.93 -12.77 10.08
CA GLY A 233 -11.64 -13.37 10.40
C GLY A 233 -11.44 -14.78 9.86
N GLU A 234 -12.47 -15.62 9.96
CA GLU A 234 -12.48 -16.98 9.40
C GLU A 234 -12.42 -16.91 7.87
N LEU A 235 -13.25 -16.05 7.27
CA LEU A 235 -13.31 -15.85 5.83
C LEU A 235 -11.97 -15.30 5.30
N ALA A 236 -11.34 -14.35 5.99
CA ALA A 236 -10.04 -13.82 5.59
C ALA A 236 -8.93 -14.90 5.59
N LYS A 237 -8.97 -15.83 6.56
CA LYS A 237 -8.03 -16.96 6.60
C LYS A 237 -8.24 -17.88 5.40
N GLU A 238 -9.49 -18.24 5.12
CA GLU A 238 -9.86 -19.10 3.98
C GLU A 238 -9.47 -18.47 2.63
N ILE A 239 -9.77 -17.17 2.45
CA ILE A 239 -9.37 -16.41 1.26
C ILE A 239 -7.85 -16.46 1.07
N LYS A 240 -7.08 -16.21 2.14
CA LYS A 240 -5.62 -16.23 2.11
C LYS A 240 -5.09 -17.59 1.69
N GLU A 241 -5.61 -18.67 2.29
CA GLU A 241 -5.20 -20.04 1.96
C GLU A 241 -5.54 -20.41 0.52
N LEU A 242 -6.73 -20.04 0.03
CA LEU A 242 -7.16 -20.29 -1.34
C LEU A 242 -6.27 -19.56 -2.34
N ILE A 243 -5.97 -18.28 -2.12
CA ILE A 243 -5.08 -17.51 -2.99
C ILE A 243 -3.63 -18.03 -2.95
N MET A 244 -3.14 -18.46 -1.79
CA MET A 244 -1.82 -19.10 -1.69
C MET A 244 -1.75 -20.39 -2.52
N LYS A 245 -2.81 -21.21 -2.53
CA LYS A 245 -2.87 -22.44 -3.35
C LYS A 245 -2.95 -22.16 -4.85
N LYS A 246 -3.60 -21.06 -5.26
CA LYS A 246 -3.72 -20.67 -6.67
C LYS A 246 -2.48 -19.96 -7.21
N SER A 247 -1.67 -19.35 -6.34
CA SER A 247 -0.51 -18.54 -6.75
C SER A 247 0.75 -19.38 -6.93
N LYS A 248 1.67 -18.88 -7.76
CA LYS A 248 3.00 -19.48 -7.95
C LYS A 248 3.78 -19.49 -6.61
N ASN A 249 4.67 -20.46 -6.42
CA ASN A 249 5.41 -20.65 -5.15
C ASN A 249 6.09 -19.37 -4.62
N GLU A 250 6.71 -18.58 -5.50
CA GLU A 250 7.35 -17.30 -5.11
C GLU A 250 6.35 -16.30 -4.51
N TYR A 251 5.15 -16.21 -5.10
CA TYR A 251 4.08 -15.32 -4.68
C TYR A 251 3.40 -15.82 -3.42
N ALA A 252 3.24 -17.13 -3.26
CA ALA A 252 2.69 -17.74 -2.07
C ALA A 252 3.48 -17.33 -0.81
N GLU A 253 4.81 -17.29 -0.88
CA GLU A 253 5.66 -16.84 0.23
C GLU A 253 5.49 -15.34 0.55
N LYS A 254 5.25 -14.50 -0.47
CA LYS A 254 4.92 -13.08 -0.26
C LYS A 254 3.52 -12.93 0.38
N ILE A 255 2.52 -13.65 -0.13
CA ILE A 255 1.14 -13.63 0.37
C ILE A 255 1.06 -14.14 1.81
N LYS A 256 1.87 -15.15 2.16
CA LYS A 256 1.96 -15.70 3.53
C LYS A 256 2.31 -14.63 4.57
N LYS A 257 3.11 -13.62 4.20
CA LYS A 257 3.51 -12.51 5.09
C LYS A 257 2.41 -11.47 5.32
N ILE A 258 1.33 -11.48 4.53
CA ILE A 258 0.21 -10.54 4.69
C ILE A 258 -0.55 -10.84 5.98
N ARG A 259 -0.80 -9.82 6.77
CA ARG A 259 -1.60 -9.93 8.00
C ARG A 259 -3.08 -10.16 7.66
N LEU A 260 -3.78 -10.99 8.43
CA LEU A 260 -5.20 -11.28 8.17
C LEU A 260 -6.05 -10.01 8.25
N GLU A 261 -5.70 -9.06 9.11
CA GLU A 261 -6.37 -7.76 9.23
C GLU A 261 -6.41 -6.97 7.91
N GLU A 262 -5.38 -7.11 7.06
CA GLU A 262 -5.31 -6.45 5.75
C GLU A 262 -6.35 -6.98 4.76
N ILE A 263 -6.77 -8.23 4.94
CA ILE A 263 -7.84 -8.88 4.18
C ILE A 263 -9.19 -8.57 4.83
N GLN A 264 -9.29 -8.71 6.16
CA GLN A 264 -10.52 -8.47 6.91
C GLN A 264 -11.08 -7.06 6.71
N LYS A 265 -10.23 -6.03 6.64
CA LYS A 265 -10.66 -4.64 6.41
C LYS A 265 -11.34 -4.41 5.05
N ARG A 266 -11.22 -5.37 4.13
CA ARG A 266 -11.82 -5.35 2.79
C ARG A 266 -13.14 -6.12 2.71
N ILE A 267 -13.50 -6.86 3.75
CA ILE A 267 -14.74 -7.63 3.82
C ILE A 267 -15.85 -6.72 4.38
N PRO A 268 -17.04 -6.64 3.75
CA PRO A 268 -18.18 -5.92 4.28
C PRO A 268 -18.52 -6.37 5.70
N GLY A 269 -19.01 -5.44 6.50
CA GLY A 269 -19.41 -5.78 7.87
C GLY A 269 -20.49 -6.86 7.86
N GLY A 270 -20.38 -7.86 8.74
CA GLY A 270 -21.32 -8.98 8.82
C GLY A 270 -20.63 -10.32 8.64
N LYS A 271 -21.31 -11.24 7.96
CA LYS A 271 -20.81 -12.57 7.62
C LYS A 271 -20.82 -12.76 6.11
N GLY A 272 -19.93 -13.61 5.61
CA GLY A 272 -19.78 -13.87 4.18
C GLY A 272 -19.47 -15.32 3.89
N ARG A 273 -19.33 -15.63 2.60
CA ARG A 273 -18.77 -16.88 2.09
C ARG A 273 -18.09 -16.63 0.76
N ILE A 274 -17.13 -17.47 0.41
CA ILE A 274 -16.56 -17.50 -0.94
C ILE A 274 -17.62 -18.04 -1.90
N LEU A 275 -17.78 -17.37 -3.05
CA LEU A 275 -18.53 -17.90 -4.17
C LEU A 275 -17.55 -18.70 -5.04
N GLY A 276 -17.77 -20.01 -5.09
CA GLY A 276 -16.95 -20.96 -5.84
C GLY A 276 -17.17 -20.89 -7.33
#